data_AF-L0F7F1-F1
#
_entry.id   AF-L0F7F1-F1
#
_cell.length_a   1.000
_cell.length_b   1.000
_cell.length_c   1.000
_cell.angle_alpha   90.00
_cell.angle_beta   90.00
_cell.angle_gamma   90.00
#
_symmetry.space_group_name_H-M   'P 1'
#
loop_
_entity.id
_entity.type
_entity.pdbx_description
1 polymer ?
#
loop_
_entity_poly.entity_id
_entity_poly.type
_entity_poly.pdbx_seq_one_letter_code
_entity_poly.pdbx_strand_id
1 'polypeptide(L)' 'MSIIVKHHHLCIPISDYLEQVADFTNPWDERAYQSFIQHHLYETLDEGIVGMVREHRDHEYVYLDAAIRYPLENQTLK' A
#
# COMPACT_ATOMS: atom_id res chain seq x y z
N MET A 1 9.14 8.09 20.40
CA MET A 1 9.00 7.97 18.94
C MET A 1 7.53 8.04 18.62
N SER A 2 7.06 9.18 18.12
CA SER A 2 5.68 9.34 17.67
C SER A 2 5.57 8.87 16.22
N ILE A 3 4.41 8.34 15.84
CA ILE A 3 4.12 7.83 14.50
C ILE A 3 2.92 8.59 13.98
N ILE A 4 3.01 9.11 12.76
CA ILE A 4 1.83 9.56 12.01
C ILE A 4 1.35 8.41 11.16
N VAL A 5 0.05 8.16 11.18
CA VAL A 5 -0.60 7.21 10.27
C VAL A 5 -1.42 7.99 9.26
N LYS A 6 -1.19 7.74 7.98
CA LYS A 6 -2.00 8.26 6.87
C LYS A 6 -2.63 7.10 6.12
N HIS A 7 -3.83 7.31 5.60
CA HIS A 7 -4.52 6.34 4.75
C HIS A 7 -4.25 6.68 3.28
N HIS A 8 -3.73 5.71 2.52
CA HIS A 8 -3.52 5.81 1.09
C HIS A 8 -4.61 4.98 0.40
N HIS A 9 -5.50 5.69 -0.31
CA HIS A 9 -6.59 5.08 -1.06
C HIS A 9 -6.20 4.97 -2.52
N LEU A 10 -6.12 3.75 -3.04
CA LEU A 10 -5.83 3.46 -4.44
C LEU A 10 -7.05 2.80 -5.10
N CYS A 11 -7.28 3.15 -6.36
CA CYS A 11 -8.19 2.48 -7.26
C CYS A 11 -7.36 1.98 -8.45
N ILE A 12 -7.27 0.67 -8.61
CA ILE A 12 -6.31 0.02 -9.50
C ILE A 12 -7.09 -0.87 -10.47
N PRO A 13 -6.91 -0.74 -11.80
CA PRO A 13 -7.48 -1.71 -12.73
C PRO A 13 -7.03 -3.13 -12.39
N ILE A 14 -7.94 -4.10 -12.45
CA ILE A 14 -7.63 -5.50 -12.10
C ILE A 14 -6.48 -6.06 -12.95
N SER A 15 -6.37 -5.66 -14.22
CA SER A 15 -5.27 -6.06 -15.10
C SER A 15 -3.92 -5.69 -14.51
N ASP A 16 -3.78 -4.44 -14.11
CA ASP A 16 -2.53 -3.83 -13.66
C ASP A 16 -2.15 -4.40 -12.29
N TYR A 17 -3.15 -4.60 -11.43
CA TYR A 17 -2.96 -5.26 -10.15
C TYR A 17 -2.42 -6.69 -10.33
N LEU A 18 -3.09 -7.51 -11.15
CA LEU A 18 -2.73 -8.90 -11.36
C LEU A 18 -1.38 -9.07 -12.05
N GLU A 19 -1.00 -8.15 -12.94
CA GLU A 19 0.33 -8.13 -13.54
C GLU A 19 1.42 -7.91 -12.47
N GLN A 20 1.20 -6.95 -11.57
CA GLN A 20 2.19 -6.61 -10.55
C GLN A 20 2.32 -7.66 -9.43
N VAL A 21 1.25 -8.42 -9.15
CA VAL A 21 1.28 -9.52 -8.18
C VAL A 21 1.32 -10.91 -8.81
N ALA A 22 1.74 -11.02 -10.07
CA ALA A 22 1.72 -12.28 -10.83
C ALA A 22 2.53 -13.43 -10.17
N ASP A 23 3.55 -13.10 -9.37
CA ASP A 23 4.37 -14.09 -8.65
C ASP A 23 3.67 -14.71 -7.43
N PHE A 24 2.52 -14.18 -7.01
CA PHE A 24 1.77 -14.70 -5.87
C PHE A 24 0.86 -15.87 -6.29
N THR A 25 0.91 -16.97 -5.53
CA THR A 25 0.03 -18.13 -5.76
C THR A 25 -1.46 -17.77 -5.60
N ASN A 26 -1.78 -16.83 -4.73
CA ASN A 26 -3.10 -16.24 -4.61
C ASN A 26 -2.96 -14.71 -4.61
N PRO A 27 -3.33 -14.02 -5.70
CA PRO A 27 -3.21 -12.57 -5.78
C PRO A 27 -4.21 -11.84 -4.88
N TRP A 28 -5.15 -12.55 -4.24
CA TRP A 28 -6.17 -11.95 -3.40
C TRP A 28 -5.93 -12.12 -1.91
N ASP A 29 -4.72 -12.55 -1.52
CA ASP A 29 -4.33 -12.65 -0.12
C ASP A 29 -3.75 -11.32 0.40
N GLU A 30 -3.73 -11.17 1.73
CA GLU A 30 -3.24 -9.96 2.39
C GLU A 30 -1.81 -9.61 1.97
N ARG A 31 -0.97 -10.62 1.71
CA ARG A 31 0.45 -10.43 1.37
C ARG A 31 0.59 -9.84 -0.03
N ALA A 32 -0.24 -10.25 -0.99
CA ALA A 32 -0.27 -9.69 -2.33
C ALA A 32 -0.68 -8.20 -2.28
N TYR A 33 -1.71 -7.84 -1.51
CA TYR A 33 -2.11 -6.44 -1.33
C TYR A 33 -1.01 -5.59 -0.67
N GLN A 34 -0.39 -6.10 0.39
CA GLN A 34 0.72 -5.41 1.06
C GLN A 34 1.92 -5.24 0.12
N SER A 35 2.24 -6.27 -0.68
CA SER A 35 3.35 -6.22 -1.64
C SER A 35 3.11 -5.18 -2.74
N PHE A 36 1.88 -5.12 -3.28
CA PHE A 36 1.48 -4.09 -4.25
C PHE A 36 1.70 -2.68 -3.67
N ILE A 37 1.19 -2.42 -2.47
CA ILE A 37 1.35 -1.12 -1.81
C ILE A 37 2.82 -0.81 -1.54
N GLN A 38 3.59 -1.78 -1.06
CA GLN A 38 5.02 -1.59 -0.80
C GLN A 38 5.79 -1.22 -2.06
N HIS A 39 5.45 -1.85 -3.19
CA HIS A 39 6.01 -1.51 -4.49
C HIS A 39 5.59 -0.11 -4.94
N HIS A 40 4.31 0.23 -4.81
CA HIS A 40 3.80 1.56 -5.12
C HIS A 40 4.51 2.69 -4.32
N LEU A 41 4.77 2.47 -3.03
CA LEU A 41 5.54 3.41 -2.21
C LEU A 41 6.98 3.54 -2.71
N TYR A 42 7.62 2.41 -3.08
CA TYR A 42 8.97 2.42 -3.63
C TYR A 42 9.06 3.22 -4.95
N GLU A 43 8.12 3.01 -5.88
CA GLU A 43 8.08 3.73 -7.16
C GLU A 43 7.82 5.23 -6.98
N THR A 44 7.06 5.60 -5.95
CA THR A 44 6.72 7.00 -5.64
C THR A 44 7.75 7.68 -4.72
N LEU A 45 8.83 6.97 -4.36
CA LEU A 45 9.86 7.41 -3.41
C LEU A 45 9.28 7.82 -2.05
N ASP A 46 8.21 7.14 -1.62
CA ASP A 46 7.56 7.32 -0.34
C ASP A 46 8.20 6.37 0.70
N GLU A 47 8.84 6.93 1.72
CA GLU A 47 9.52 6.19 2.80
C GLU A 47 8.57 5.64 3.87
N GLY A 48 7.26 5.71 3.63
CA GLY A 48 6.24 5.18 4.52
C GLY A 48 6.33 3.68 4.75
N ILE A 49 5.97 3.25 5.95
CA ILE A 49 5.94 1.83 6.32
C ILE A 49 4.52 1.31 6.18
N VAL A 50 4.34 0.27 5.36
CA VAL A 50 3.04 -0.37 5.12
C VAL A 50 2.54 -1.04 6.41
N GLY A 51 1.33 -0.68 6.80
CA GLY A 51 0.59 -1.32 7.88
C GLY A 51 -0.52 -2.22 7.36
N MET A 52 -1.68 -2.16 8.01
CA MET A 52 -2.87 -2.89 7.55
C MET A 52 -3.34 -2.34 6.21
N VAL A 53 -3.62 -3.23 5.28
CA VAL A 53 -4.24 -2.91 3.99
C VAL A 53 -5.61 -3.55 3.98
N ARG A 54 -6.64 -2.75 3.73
CA ARG A 54 -8.01 -3.24 3.51
C ARG A 54 -8.32 -3.18 2.02
N GLU A 55 -9.03 -4.18 1.56
CA GLU A 55 -9.40 -4.35 0.18
C GLU A 55 -10.91 -4.26 -0.03
N HIS A 56 -11.27 -3.75 -1.19
CA HIS A 56 -12.55 -4.00 -1.84
C HIS A 56 -12.27 -4.28 -3.32
N ARG A 57 -13.11 -5.08 -3.97
CA ARG A 57 -12.99 -5.30 -5.41
C ARG A 57 -14.35 -5.42 -6.06
N ASP A 58 -14.43 -4.95 -7.29
CA ASP A 58 -15.53 -5.22 -8.21
C ASP A 58 -15.02 -6.00 -9.43
N HIS A 59 -15.69 -5.88 -10.58
CA HIS A 59 -15.33 -6.61 -11.80
C HIS A 59 -14.22 -5.91 -12.61
N GLU A 60 -13.94 -4.64 -12.34
CA GLU A 60 -13.02 -3.80 -13.10
C GLU A 60 -11.83 -3.34 -12.24
N TYR A 61 -12.06 -3.12 -10.95
CA TYR A 61 -11.10 -2.47 -10.05
C TYR A 61 -10.85 -3.21 -8.74
N VAL A 62 -9.63 -3.04 -8.25
CA VAL A 62 -9.21 -3.32 -6.87
C VAL A 62 -9.02 -1.99 -6.16
N TYR A 63 -9.70 -1.83 -5.03
CA TYR A 63 -9.60 -0.66 -4.16
C TYR A 63 -8.81 -1.06 -2.92
N LEU A 64 -7.70 -0.36 -2.68
CA LEU A 64 -6.86 -0.59 -1.51
C LEU A 64 -6.87 0.65 -0.61
N ASP A 65 -7.16 0.43 0.67
CA ASP A 65 -6.99 1.40 1.74
C ASP A 65 -5.83 0.94 2.63
N ALA A 66 -4.67 1.54 2.42
CA ALA A 66 -3.44 1.19 3.14
C ALA A 66 -3.15 2.20 4.26
N ALA A 67 -3.01 1.70 5.48
CA ALA A 67 -2.51 2.50 6.59
C ALA A 67 -0.98 2.59 6.52
N ILE A 68 -0.45 3.75 6.15
CA ILE A 68 0.98 4.02 6.02
C ILE A 68 1.49 4.78 7.24
N ARG A 69 2.55 4.26 7.86
CA ARG A 69 3.16 4.80 9.08
C ARG A 69 4.41 5.58 8.73
N TYR A 70 4.49 6.80 9.22
CA TYR A 70 5.65 7.66 9.10
C TYR A 70 6.25 7.87 10.49
N PRO A 71 7.52 7.50 10.72
CA PRO A 71 8.19 7.88 11.93
C PRO A 71 8.29 9.41 11.94
N LEU A 72 7.78 10.04 13.00
CA LEU A 72 8.18 11.41 13.29
C LEU A 72 9.62 11.31 13.78
N GLU A 73 10.59 11.51 12.88
CA GLU A 73 11.89 11.98 13.32
C GLU A 73 11.63 13.22 14.16
N ASN A 74 12.28 13.31 15.33
CA ASN A 74 12.23 14.50 16.16
C ASN A 74 12.45 15.69 15.24
N GLN A 75 11.37 16.45 14.98
CA GLN A 75 11.44 17.74 14.32
C GLN A 75 12.24 18.64 15.26
N THR A 76 13.56 18.52 15.16
CA THR A 76 14.49 19.50 15.69
C THR A 76 14.44 20.64 14.68
N LEU A 77 13.32 21.36 14.70
CA LEU A 77 13.23 22.66 14.05
C LEU A 77 14.18 23.57 14.84
N LYS A 78 15.29 23.89 14.19
CA LYS A 78 16.19 24.99 14.55
C LYS A 78 15.45 26.32 14.59
#